data_AF-A0A2W1MK08-F1
#
_entry.id   AF-A0A2W1MK08-F1
#
_cell.length_a   1.000
_cell.length_b   1.000
_cell.length_c   1.000
_cell.angle_alpha   90.00
_cell.angle_beta   90.00
_cell.angle_gamma   90.00
#
_symmetry.space_group_name_H-M   'P 1'
#
loop_
_entity.id
_entity.type
_entity.pdbx_description
1 polymer ?
#
loop_
_entity_poly.entity_id
_entity_poly.type
_entity_poly.pdbx_seq_one_letter_code
_entity_poly.pdbx_strand_id
1 'polypeptide(L)'
;MPSFALSRQVLAVAFCTALPLLAQAEPARFDGYEAFYRSLGGNLFEGAGSELSLACTEAQQCLWVNAMAAAVKRYDSERWSAPGALEGEPPAGMPEIAFDGQRLDIGERHWTLAAVTDLAPTDWQAGASIDPEGLYSITAWRNGESFCLELPAKGSGRADRYTQVLLVQGQTLYNLPPLFASCAAVREAPEGGVLYPSNAYLEETIDNEPIGLRVDYLQPGSKTPAEHHRLQFPDPQNPFAFEAR
;
A
#
# COMPACT_ATOMS: atom_id res chain seq x y z
N MET A 1 35.14 35.43 -79.85
CA MET A 1 35.98 34.47 -79.10
C MET A 1 36.78 35.25 -78.08
N PRO A 2 36.74 34.93 -76.77
CA PRO A 2 35.71 34.14 -76.06
C PRO A 2 34.36 34.93 -76.09
N SER A 3 33.45 35.05 -75.10
CA SER A 3 33.34 34.52 -73.72
C SER A 3 31.87 34.51 -73.26
N PHE A 4 31.62 33.96 -72.07
CA PHE A 4 30.37 34.07 -71.31
C PHE A 4 30.67 34.33 -69.82
N ALA A 5 29.74 34.96 -69.12
CA ALA A 5 29.76 35.07 -67.65
C ALA A 5 28.34 34.86 -67.10
N LEU A 6 28.06 33.69 -66.52
CA LEU A 6 26.81 33.45 -65.79
C LEU A 6 26.95 34.01 -64.36
N SER A 7 26.07 34.94 -63.99
CA SER A 7 25.91 35.33 -62.59
C SER A 7 25.01 34.33 -61.87
N ARG A 8 25.52 33.68 -60.82
CA ARG A 8 24.73 32.82 -59.93
C ARG A 8 24.12 33.66 -58.82
N GLN A 9 22.79 33.77 -58.78
CA GLN A 9 22.10 34.24 -57.59
C GLN A 9 22.10 33.14 -56.52
N VAL A 10 22.43 33.51 -55.27
CA VAL A 10 22.47 32.58 -54.14
C VAL A 10 21.17 32.69 -53.36
N LEU A 11 20.42 31.59 -53.27
CA LEU A 11 19.18 31.52 -52.50
C LEU A 11 19.50 31.24 -51.02
N ALA A 12 19.46 32.28 -50.18
CA ALA A 12 19.69 32.16 -48.75
C ALA A 12 18.40 31.70 -48.03
N VAL A 13 18.27 30.39 -47.78
CA VAL A 13 17.17 29.84 -46.97
C VAL A 13 17.54 29.95 -45.48
N ALA A 14 16.90 30.87 -44.77
CA ALA A 14 17.08 31.04 -43.33
C ALA A 14 16.32 29.94 -42.55
N PHE A 15 17.01 28.86 -42.20
CA PHE A 15 16.48 27.83 -41.29
C PHE A 15 16.48 28.35 -39.85
N CYS A 16 15.35 28.94 -39.41
CA CYS A 16 15.11 29.23 -38.00
C CYS A 16 14.83 27.93 -37.24
N THR A 17 15.88 27.28 -36.76
CA THR A 17 15.78 26.11 -35.86
C THR A 17 15.31 26.56 -34.48
N ALA A 18 13.99 26.61 -34.28
CA ALA A 18 13.41 26.73 -32.95
C ALA A 18 13.73 25.45 -32.16
N LEU A 19 14.71 25.54 -31.25
CA LEU A 19 14.97 24.48 -30.28
C LEU A 19 13.74 24.36 -29.36
N PRO A 20 13.14 23.17 -29.20
CA PRO A 20 12.12 22.98 -28.19
C PRO A 20 12.79 23.12 -26.82
N LEU A 21 12.35 24.09 -26.03
CA LEU A 21 12.58 24.07 -24.59
C LEU A 21 11.85 22.84 -24.05
N LEU A 22 12.62 21.81 -23.72
CA LEU A 22 12.16 20.73 -22.85
C LEU A 22 11.91 21.36 -21.48
N ALA A 23 10.66 21.73 -21.22
CA ALA A 23 10.21 22.07 -19.89
C ALA A 23 10.43 20.83 -19.01
N GLN A 24 11.43 20.88 -18.14
CA GLN A 24 11.54 19.90 -17.07
C GLN A 24 10.31 20.11 -16.18
N ALA A 25 9.46 19.08 -16.08
CA ALA A 25 8.39 19.08 -15.11
C ALA A 25 9.02 19.19 -13.71
N GLU A 26 8.45 20.04 -12.86
CA GLU A 26 8.90 20.10 -11.46
C GLU A 26 8.62 18.74 -10.79
N PRO A 27 9.50 18.28 -9.86
CA PRO A 27 9.29 17.02 -9.15
C PRO A 27 7.91 16.97 -8.49
N ALA A 28 7.16 15.89 -8.72
CA ALA A 28 5.83 15.74 -8.17
C ALA A 28 5.92 15.65 -6.64
N ARG A 29 5.32 16.63 -5.95
CA ARG A 29 5.35 16.75 -4.49
C ARG A 29 4.11 16.13 -3.86
N PHE A 30 4.32 15.37 -2.80
CA PHE A 30 3.28 14.70 -2.02
C PHE A 30 3.43 15.03 -0.53
N ASP A 31 2.32 14.97 0.19
CA ASP A 31 2.18 15.13 1.65
C ASP A 31 1.70 13.85 2.34
N GLY A 32 1.64 12.73 1.60
CA GLY A 32 1.36 11.40 2.12
C GLY A 32 1.60 10.30 1.09
N TYR A 33 1.94 9.10 1.58
CA TYR A 33 2.26 7.93 0.75
C TYR A 33 1.07 7.43 -0.07
N GLU A 34 -0.15 7.53 0.44
CA GLU A 34 -1.36 7.11 -0.27
C GLU A 34 -1.57 7.89 -1.58
N ALA A 35 -1.40 9.22 -1.55
CA ALA A 35 -1.52 10.08 -2.73
C ALA A 35 -0.44 9.77 -3.78
N PHE A 36 0.79 9.49 -3.33
CA PHE A 36 1.86 9.00 -4.20
C PHE A 36 1.49 7.67 -4.85
N TYR A 37 1.07 6.67 -4.08
CA TYR A 37 0.74 5.35 -4.61
C TYR A 37 -0.42 5.36 -5.62
N ARG A 38 -1.46 6.17 -5.37
CA ARG A 38 -2.56 6.37 -6.35
C ARG A 38 -2.08 7.06 -7.64
N SER A 39 -1.06 7.93 -7.57
CA SER A 39 -0.52 8.62 -8.75
C SER A 39 0.21 7.69 -9.74
N LEU A 40 0.63 6.49 -9.29
CA LEU A 40 1.30 5.49 -10.13
C LEU A 40 0.35 4.68 -11.02
N GLY A 41 -0.96 4.69 -10.71
CA GLY A 41 -1.99 3.94 -11.42
C GLY A 41 -1.83 2.41 -11.35
N GLY A 42 -2.82 1.69 -11.87
CA GLY A 42 -2.84 0.22 -11.83
C GLY A 42 -3.01 -0.36 -10.43
N ASN A 43 -3.55 0.44 -9.50
CA ASN A 43 -3.80 0.07 -8.11
C ASN A 43 -4.84 -1.06 -8.05
N LEU A 44 -4.55 -2.12 -7.29
CA LEU A 44 -5.46 -3.26 -7.15
C LEU A 44 -6.68 -2.89 -6.30
N PHE A 45 -6.53 -1.95 -5.37
CA PHE A 45 -7.58 -1.51 -4.45
C PHE A 45 -7.90 -0.03 -4.65
N GLU A 46 -9.18 0.27 -4.84
CA GLU A 46 -9.70 1.59 -5.15
C GLU A 46 -10.73 2.05 -4.10
N GLY A 47 -11.08 3.34 -4.11
CA GLY A 47 -11.96 3.96 -3.12
C GLY A 47 -11.22 4.31 -1.82
N ALA A 48 -11.84 4.07 -0.67
CA ALA A 48 -11.30 4.40 0.67
C ALA A 48 -11.37 3.23 1.67
N GLY A 49 -11.53 2.00 1.17
CA GLY A 49 -11.78 0.81 1.98
C GLY A 49 -13.11 0.85 2.75
N SER A 50 -13.18 0.11 3.84
CA SER A 50 -14.32 0.06 4.77
C SER A 50 -13.80 -0.29 6.17
N GLU A 51 -14.03 0.57 7.14
CA GLU A 51 -13.58 0.36 8.52
C GLU A 51 -14.36 -0.78 9.20
N LEU A 52 -13.65 -1.67 9.90
CA LEU A 52 -14.23 -2.74 10.69
C LEU A 52 -14.57 -2.24 12.10
N SER A 53 -15.60 -2.81 12.72
CA SER A 53 -15.95 -2.56 14.12
C SER A 53 -15.31 -3.59 15.05
N LEU A 54 -14.74 -3.14 16.17
CA LEU A 54 -14.21 -4.02 17.22
C LEU A 54 -15.36 -4.57 18.07
N ALA A 55 -15.72 -5.84 17.88
CA ALA A 55 -16.69 -6.56 18.71
C ALA A 55 -15.98 -7.33 19.83
N CYS A 56 -16.48 -7.24 21.06
CA CYS A 56 -15.91 -7.91 22.25
C CYS A 56 -16.98 -8.56 23.14
N THR A 57 -16.66 -9.70 23.76
CA THR A 57 -17.51 -10.34 24.79
C THR A 57 -17.15 -9.89 26.21
N GLU A 58 -18.04 -10.16 27.17
CA GLU A 58 -17.76 -10.00 28.62
C GLU A 58 -16.50 -10.78 29.08
N ALA A 59 -16.07 -11.80 28.33
CA ALA A 59 -14.89 -12.62 28.62
C ALA A 59 -13.61 -12.12 27.91
N GLN A 60 -13.60 -10.87 27.42
CA GLN A 60 -12.48 -10.24 26.70
C GLN A 60 -12.03 -11.02 25.44
N GLN A 61 -12.97 -11.72 24.79
CA GLN A 61 -12.76 -12.23 23.43
C GLN A 61 -13.16 -11.14 22.45
N CYS A 62 -12.16 -10.50 21.84
CA CYS A 62 -12.34 -9.40 20.89
C CYS A 62 -11.96 -9.80 19.46
N LEU A 63 -12.66 -9.23 18.48
CA LEU A 63 -12.33 -9.34 17.06
C LEU A 63 -12.84 -8.13 16.26
N TRP A 64 -12.18 -7.83 15.15
CA TRP A 64 -12.61 -6.82 14.19
C TRP A 64 -13.53 -7.44 13.14
N VAL A 65 -14.71 -6.86 12.92
CA VAL A 65 -15.77 -7.42 12.07
C VAL A 65 -16.49 -6.36 11.22
N ASN A 66 -17.07 -6.77 10.09
CA ASN A 66 -17.99 -5.93 9.30
C ASN A 66 -19.48 -6.25 9.52
N ALA A 67 -19.80 -7.27 10.34
CA ALA A 67 -21.16 -7.72 10.65
C ALA A 67 -21.19 -8.47 11.99
N MET A 68 -22.31 -8.39 12.72
CA MET A 68 -22.46 -9.10 14.00
C MET A 68 -22.52 -10.63 13.83
N ALA A 69 -23.07 -11.14 12.72
CA ALA A 69 -23.10 -12.58 12.42
C ALA A 69 -21.69 -13.20 12.41
N ALA A 70 -20.68 -12.47 11.91
CA ALA A 70 -19.29 -12.92 11.88
C ALA A 70 -18.71 -13.14 13.29
N ALA A 71 -19.10 -12.32 14.27
CA ALA A 71 -18.69 -12.46 15.67
C ALA A 71 -19.34 -13.68 16.34
N VAL A 72 -20.67 -13.82 16.20
CA VAL A 72 -21.45 -14.96 16.72
C VAL A 72 -20.99 -16.29 16.11
N LYS A 73 -20.60 -16.30 14.84
CA LYS A 73 -20.01 -17.44 14.13
C LYS A 73 -18.59 -17.78 14.61
N ARG A 74 -17.84 -16.79 15.12
CA ARG A 74 -16.45 -16.97 15.57
C ARG A 74 -16.34 -17.53 16.98
N TYR A 75 -17.19 -17.08 17.90
CA TYR A 75 -17.26 -17.57 19.29
C TYR A 75 -18.71 -17.66 19.78
N ASP A 76 -19.04 -18.77 20.46
CA ASP A 76 -20.35 -19.08 21.02
C ASP A 76 -20.65 -18.18 22.25
N SER A 77 -21.27 -17.02 21.99
CA SER A 77 -21.66 -16.03 22.98
C SER A 77 -22.84 -15.20 22.49
N GLU A 78 -23.91 -15.14 23.30
CA GLU A 78 -25.05 -14.24 23.09
C GLU A 78 -24.76 -12.78 23.55
N ARG A 79 -23.61 -12.54 24.19
CA ARG A 79 -23.26 -11.24 24.80
C ARG A 79 -22.09 -10.59 24.08
N TRP A 80 -22.38 -10.09 22.88
CA TRP A 80 -21.48 -9.23 22.13
C TRP A 80 -21.74 -7.76 22.44
N SER A 81 -20.65 -7.01 22.54
CA SER A 81 -20.63 -5.55 22.56
C SER A 81 -19.85 -5.05 21.35
N ALA A 82 -20.33 -4.00 20.68
CA ALA A 82 -19.65 -3.37 19.54
C ALA A 82 -19.92 -1.85 19.56
N PRO A 83 -18.97 -1.02 19.07
CA PRO A 83 -19.20 0.42 18.90
C PRO A 83 -20.08 0.67 17.69
N GLY A 84 -21.12 1.50 17.86
CA GLY A 84 -22.12 1.76 16.83
C GLY A 84 -23.15 0.63 16.68
N ALA A 85 -24.16 0.86 15.84
CA ALA A 85 -25.15 -0.16 15.50
C ALA A 85 -24.58 -1.07 14.40
N LEU A 86 -23.68 -1.99 14.79
CA LEU A 86 -23.15 -3.00 13.88
C LEU A 86 -24.30 -3.92 13.43
N GLU A 87 -24.61 -3.88 12.14
CA GLU A 87 -25.72 -4.63 11.55
C GLU A 87 -25.50 -6.15 11.63
N GLY A 88 -26.60 -6.90 11.54
CA GLY A 88 -26.57 -8.37 11.58
C GLY A 88 -25.79 -8.98 10.41
N GLU A 89 -25.99 -8.43 9.21
CA GLU A 89 -25.41 -8.89 7.94
C GLU A 89 -24.37 -7.88 7.40
N PRO A 90 -23.37 -8.33 6.61
CA PRO A 90 -22.35 -7.45 6.04
C PRO A 90 -22.91 -6.52 4.96
N PRO A 91 -22.24 -5.38 4.66
CA PRO A 91 -22.65 -4.45 3.61
C PRO A 91 -22.86 -5.14 2.26
N ALA A 92 -23.90 -4.74 1.52
CA ALA A 92 -24.35 -5.42 0.30
C ALA A 92 -23.20 -5.71 -0.69
N GLY A 93 -22.94 -7.00 -0.92
CA GLY A 93 -21.88 -7.48 -1.82
C GLY A 93 -20.55 -7.81 -1.15
N MET A 94 -20.28 -7.34 0.08
CA MET A 94 -19.16 -7.81 0.91
C MET A 94 -19.50 -9.17 1.55
N PRO A 95 -18.53 -10.09 1.68
CA PRO A 95 -18.69 -11.24 2.57
C PRO A 95 -18.57 -10.80 4.04
N GLU A 96 -18.93 -11.70 4.97
CA GLU A 96 -18.50 -11.58 6.37
C GLU A 96 -16.96 -11.50 6.44
N ILE A 97 -16.45 -10.58 7.24
CA ILE A 97 -15.02 -10.47 7.59
C ILE A 97 -14.91 -10.52 9.11
N ALA A 98 -13.99 -11.34 9.62
CA ALA A 98 -13.66 -11.44 11.03
C ALA A 98 -12.14 -11.57 11.23
N PHE A 99 -11.56 -10.79 12.14
CA PHE A 99 -10.13 -10.84 12.45
C PHE A 99 -9.88 -10.79 13.97
N ASP A 100 -9.35 -11.88 14.53
CA ASP A 100 -9.15 -12.07 15.97
C ASP A 100 -7.69 -11.91 16.44
N GLY A 101 -6.83 -11.35 15.58
CA GLY A 101 -5.40 -11.17 15.89
C GLY A 101 -4.54 -12.43 15.71
N GLN A 102 -5.14 -13.60 15.46
CA GLN A 102 -4.45 -14.86 15.13
C GLN A 102 -4.97 -15.47 13.81
N ARG A 103 -6.23 -15.23 13.47
CA ARG A 103 -6.95 -15.72 12.29
C ARG A 103 -7.68 -14.58 11.59
N LEU A 104 -7.64 -14.61 10.26
CA LEU A 104 -8.50 -13.83 9.37
C LEU A 104 -9.50 -14.78 8.71
N ASP A 105 -10.79 -14.48 8.84
CA ASP A 105 -11.88 -15.16 8.14
C ASP A 105 -12.52 -14.21 7.12
N ILE A 106 -12.81 -14.71 5.93
CA ILE A 106 -13.54 -14.02 4.86
C ILE A 106 -14.57 -14.98 4.27
N GLY A 107 -15.83 -14.83 4.68
CA GLY A 107 -16.95 -15.71 4.36
C GLY A 107 -16.80 -17.11 4.96
N GLU A 108 -16.40 -18.08 4.14
CA GLU A 108 -16.10 -19.47 4.56
C GLU A 108 -14.58 -19.76 4.61
N ARG A 109 -13.76 -18.83 4.09
CA ARG A 109 -12.31 -18.99 3.91
C ARG A 109 -11.59 -18.43 5.13
N HIS A 110 -10.53 -19.10 5.57
CA HIS A 110 -9.81 -18.75 6.79
C HIS A 110 -8.30 -18.91 6.63
N TRP A 111 -7.54 -18.03 7.28
CA TRP A 111 -6.07 -18.02 7.28
C TRP A 111 -5.56 -17.73 8.69
N THR A 112 -4.50 -18.40 9.12
CA THR A 112 -3.81 -18.09 10.38
C THR A 112 -2.56 -17.25 10.11
N LEU A 113 -2.26 -16.31 11.00
CA LEU A 113 -1.03 -15.50 10.93
C LEU A 113 0.23 -16.37 11.07
N ALA A 114 0.16 -17.45 11.84
CA ALA A 114 1.22 -18.45 11.93
C ALA A 114 1.51 -19.21 10.61
N ALA A 115 0.67 -19.04 9.58
CA ALA A 115 0.85 -19.58 8.23
C ALA A 115 0.91 -18.47 7.15
N VAL A 116 1.15 -17.21 7.54
CA VAL A 116 1.27 -16.09 6.60
C VAL A 116 2.53 -16.25 5.73
N THR A 117 2.40 -15.93 4.44
CA THR A 117 3.58 -15.74 3.58
C THR A 117 4.13 -14.35 3.84
N ASP A 118 5.13 -14.24 4.70
CA ASP A 118 5.78 -12.96 4.95
C ASP A 118 6.59 -12.50 3.73
N LEU A 119 6.36 -11.25 3.34
CA LEU A 119 7.09 -10.56 2.28
C LEU A 119 7.98 -9.45 2.86
N ALA A 120 7.90 -9.18 4.17
CA ALA A 120 8.76 -8.22 4.86
C ALA A 120 10.22 -8.71 4.96
N PRO A 121 11.20 -7.78 5.07
CA PRO A 121 12.57 -8.13 5.40
C PRO A 121 12.70 -8.71 6.81
N THR A 122 13.71 -9.56 7.04
CA THR A 122 13.83 -10.39 8.26
C THR A 122 14.08 -9.66 9.58
N ASP A 123 14.26 -8.33 9.57
CA ASP A 123 14.26 -7.50 10.77
C ASP A 123 12.84 -7.17 11.29
N TRP A 124 11.82 -7.45 10.49
CA TRP A 124 10.40 -7.34 10.85
C TRP A 124 9.85 -8.72 11.20
N GLN A 125 9.28 -8.88 12.41
CA GLN A 125 8.71 -10.15 12.85
C GLN A 125 7.23 -10.23 12.46
N ALA A 126 6.94 -10.82 11.30
CA ALA A 126 5.59 -11.18 10.92
C ALA A 126 5.10 -12.50 11.57
N GLY A 127 3.82 -12.80 11.41
CA GLY A 127 3.21 -14.08 11.82
C GLY A 127 3.02 -14.26 13.33
N ALA A 128 3.52 -13.34 14.15
CA ALA A 128 3.15 -13.22 15.56
C ALA A 128 1.64 -12.92 15.72
N SER A 129 1.08 -13.33 16.86
CA SER A 129 -0.28 -12.94 17.26
C SER A 129 -0.33 -11.45 17.56
N ILE A 130 -1.26 -10.75 16.92
CA ILE A 130 -1.61 -9.36 17.20
C ILE A 130 -2.69 -9.35 18.29
N ASP A 131 -2.69 -8.34 19.17
CA ASP A 131 -3.80 -8.09 20.09
C ASP A 131 -4.88 -7.24 19.35
N PRO A 132 -6.13 -7.72 19.19
CA PRO A 132 -7.21 -6.93 18.61
C PRO A 132 -7.48 -5.60 19.33
N GLU A 133 -7.35 -5.56 20.67
CA GLU A 133 -7.48 -4.33 21.44
C GLU A 133 -6.27 -3.40 21.26
N GLY A 134 -5.12 -3.95 20.84
CA GLY A 134 -3.89 -3.25 20.50
C GLY A 134 -3.89 -2.53 19.15
N LEU A 135 -4.97 -2.63 18.35
CA LEU A 135 -5.11 -1.92 17.07
C LEU A 135 -5.97 -0.66 17.23
N TYR A 136 -5.65 0.41 16.49
CA TYR A 136 -6.42 1.66 16.48
C TYR A 136 -7.73 1.50 15.72
N SER A 137 -7.64 0.97 14.50
CA SER A 137 -8.73 0.58 13.62
C SER A 137 -8.28 -0.61 12.75
N ILE A 138 -9.18 -1.17 11.94
CA ILE A 138 -8.80 -1.94 10.76
C ILE A 138 -9.62 -1.44 9.56
N THR A 139 -8.95 -1.09 8.47
CA THR A 139 -9.62 -0.76 7.20
C THR A 139 -9.52 -1.95 6.24
N ALA A 140 -10.66 -2.51 5.84
CA ALA A 140 -10.75 -3.60 4.87
C ALA A 140 -11.01 -3.06 3.45
N TRP A 141 -10.17 -3.47 2.51
CA TRP A 141 -10.21 -3.15 1.09
C TRP A 141 -10.50 -4.42 0.28
N ARG A 142 -11.11 -4.26 -0.91
CA ARG A 142 -11.48 -5.39 -1.77
C ARG A 142 -11.45 -5.03 -3.26
N ASN A 143 -10.99 -5.99 -4.08
CA ASN A 143 -11.28 -6.04 -5.51
C ASN A 143 -11.50 -7.51 -5.90
N GLY A 144 -12.67 -7.83 -6.46
CA GLY A 144 -13.04 -9.21 -6.85
C GLY A 144 -13.01 -10.20 -5.67
N GLU A 145 -12.07 -11.15 -5.72
CA GLU A 145 -11.77 -12.11 -4.63
C GLU A 145 -10.55 -11.71 -3.78
N SER A 146 -9.86 -10.65 -4.15
CA SER A 146 -8.70 -10.10 -3.44
C SER A 146 -9.17 -9.17 -2.32
N PHE A 147 -8.53 -9.27 -1.16
CA PHE A 147 -8.82 -8.43 0.00
C PHE A 147 -7.51 -7.93 0.60
N CYS A 148 -7.53 -6.73 1.16
CA CYS A 148 -6.36 -6.18 1.85
C CYS A 148 -6.82 -5.46 3.12
N LEU A 149 -6.11 -5.66 4.22
CA LEU A 149 -6.42 -5.06 5.51
C LEU A 149 -5.27 -4.14 5.91
N GLU A 150 -5.60 -2.94 6.37
CA GLU A 150 -4.67 -2.00 7.00
C GLU A 150 -4.91 -2.00 8.51
N LEU A 151 -3.87 -2.30 9.29
CA LEU A 151 -3.93 -2.51 10.74
C LEU A 151 -2.97 -1.52 11.45
N PRO A 152 -3.35 -0.25 11.64
CA PRO A 152 -2.58 0.70 12.44
C PRO A 152 -2.58 0.31 13.93
N ALA A 153 -1.40 0.19 14.54
CA ALA A 153 -1.24 -0.25 15.92
C ALA A 153 -1.27 0.91 16.94
N LYS A 154 -1.73 0.62 18.17
CA LYS A 154 -1.68 1.53 19.34
C LYS A 154 -0.31 1.42 20.03
N GLY A 155 0.76 1.89 19.38
CA GLY A 155 2.10 1.83 19.95
C GLY A 155 3.04 2.96 19.51
N SER A 156 4.27 2.90 19.99
CA SER A 156 5.32 3.91 19.72
C SER A 156 6.71 3.30 19.47
N GLY A 157 6.82 1.98 19.61
CA GLY A 157 7.98 1.18 19.22
C GLY A 157 8.14 1.14 17.70
N ARG A 158 9.33 0.72 17.24
CA ARG A 158 9.68 0.75 15.81
C ARG A 158 8.81 -0.16 14.94
N ALA A 159 8.26 -1.24 15.51
CA ALA A 159 7.28 -2.10 14.84
C ALA A 159 5.93 -1.40 14.72
N ASP A 160 5.38 -0.93 15.85
CA ASP A 160 4.05 -0.32 15.97
C ASP A 160 3.89 1.03 15.23
N ARG A 161 5.00 1.71 14.90
CA ARG A 161 5.01 2.99 14.17
C ARG A 161 4.47 2.95 12.75
N TYR A 162 4.33 1.77 12.15
CA TYR A 162 3.90 1.61 10.77
C TYR A 162 2.69 0.69 10.69
N THR A 163 1.76 1.04 9.80
CA THR A 163 0.59 0.22 9.49
C THR A 163 1.02 -1.17 9.04
N GLN A 164 0.62 -2.20 9.77
CA GLN A 164 0.76 -3.56 9.26
C GLN A 164 -0.28 -3.77 8.16
N VAL A 165 0.11 -4.38 7.04
CA VAL A 165 -0.79 -4.61 5.91
C VAL A 165 -0.81 -6.10 5.56
N LEU A 166 -2.01 -6.67 5.60
CA LEU A 166 -2.27 -8.07 5.24
C LEU A 166 -2.98 -8.12 3.88
N LEU A 167 -2.50 -8.96 2.97
CA LEU A 167 -3.04 -9.08 1.61
C LEU A 167 -3.47 -10.53 1.35
N VAL A 168 -4.76 -10.74 1.05
CA VAL A 168 -5.30 -11.99 0.51
C VAL A 168 -5.32 -11.90 -1.01
N GLN A 169 -4.53 -12.74 -1.68
CA GLN A 169 -4.53 -12.90 -3.14
C GLN A 169 -4.63 -14.38 -3.48
N GLY A 170 -5.66 -14.78 -4.22
CA GLY A 170 -5.97 -16.20 -4.39
C GLY A 170 -6.18 -16.86 -3.02
N GLN A 171 -5.61 -18.06 -2.80
CA GLN A 171 -5.69 -18.76 -1.51
C GLN A 171 -4.60 -18.37 -0.49
N THR A 172 -3.74 -17.39 -0.79
CA THR A 172 -2.61 -17.05 0.08
C THR A 172 -2.86 -15.74 0.85
N LEU A 173 -2.58 -15.78 2.16
CA LEU A 173 -2.42 -14.58 2.99
C LEU A 173 -0.95 -14.17 2.99
N TYR A 174 -0.69 -12.91 2.67
CA TYR A 174 0.62 -12.28 2.70
C TYR A 174 0.68 -11.21 3.79
N ASN A 175 1.86 -11.01 4.38
CA ASN A 175 2.19 -9.83 5.20
C ASN A 175 3.15 -8.95 4.39
N LEU A 176 2.81 -7.68 4.19
CA LEU A 176 3.63 -6.77 3.37
C LEU A 176 4.77 -6.13 4.19
N PRO A 177 5.88 -5.69 3.55
CA PRO A 177 6.91 -4.86 4.19
C PRO A 177 6.27 -3.60 4.81
N PRO A 178 6.30 -3.41 6.14
CA PRO A 178 5.39 -2.46 6.80
C PRO A 178 5.82 -0.99 6.66
N LEU A 179 7.10 -0.70 6.37
CA LEU A 179 7.62 0.66 6.21
C LEU A 179 6.80 1.44 5.17
N PHE A 180 5.91 2.34 5.61
CA PHE A 180 4.95 3.06 4.77
C PHE A 180 4.05 2.17 3.88
N ALA A 181 3.68 0.99 4.36
CA ALA A 181 2.72 0.12 3.67
C ALA A 181 1.31 0.73 3.61
N SER A 182 0.59 0.42 2.54
CA SER A 182 -0.85 0.69 2.39
C SER A 182 -1.47 -0.29 1.40
N CYS A 183 -2.77 -0.55 1.53
CA CYS A 183 -3.53 -1.29 0.50
C CYS A 183 -3.63 -0.52 -0.82
N ALA A 184 -3.67 0.82 -0.78
CA ALA A 184 -3.59 1.65 -1.98
C ALA A 184 -2.24 1.48 -2.73
N ALA A 185 -1.21 0.96 -2.06
CA ALA A 185 0.10 0.69 -2.66
C ALA A 185 0.16 -0.61 -3.46
N VAL A 186 -0.76 -1.56 -3.27
CA VAL A 186 -0.79 -2.83 -4.00
C VAL A 186 -1.30 -2.57 -5.42
N ARG A 187 -0.61 -3.11 -6.43
CA ARG A 187 -0.90 -2.89 -7.86
C ARG A 187 -1.09 -4.22 -8.60
N GLU A 188 -1.81 -4.21 -9.71
CA GLU A 188 -1.96 -5.38 -10.58
C GLU A 188 -0.64 -5.68 -11.30
N ALA A 189 -0.24 -6.96 -11.35
CA ALA A 189 0.94 -7.37 -12.11
C ALA A 189 0.58 -7.60 -13.60
N PRO A 190 1.40 -7.16 -14.59
CA PRO A 190 1.07 -7.27 -16.02
C PRO A 190 0.82 -8.70 -16.54
N GLU A 191 1.41 -9.72 -15.91
CA GLU A 191 1.20 -11.14 -16.25
C GLU A 191 0.16 -11.83 -15.36
N GLY A 192 -0.55 -11.06 -14.53
CA GLY A 192 -1.47 -11.54 -13.50
C GLY A 192 -0.81 -11.73 -12.13
N GLY A 193 -1.61 -11.64 -11.07
CA GLY A 193 -1.12 -11.54 -9.70
C GLY A 193 -0.91 -10.08 -9.28
N VAL A 194 0.01 -9.85 -8.34
CA VAL A 194 0.15 -8.57 -7.64
C VAL A 194 1.59 -8.08 -7.59
N LEU A 195 1.74 -6.75 -7.57
CA LEU A 195 2.96 -6.05 -7.20
C LEU A 195 2.73 -5.34 -5.86
N TYR A 196 3.73 -5.42 -4.97
CA TYR A 196 3.72 -4.77 -3.66
C TYR A 196 4.98 -3.90 -3.50
N PRO A 197 4.92 -2.79 -2.74
CA PRO A 197 6.11 -1.99 -2.45
C PRO A 197 7.01 -2.72 -1.44
N SER A 198 8.30 -2.77 -1.76
CA SER A 198 9.37 -3.05 -0.82
C SER A 198 10.12 -1.75 -0.58
N ASN A 199 9.70 -1.02 0.45
CA ASN A 199 10.26 0.28 0.79
C ASN A 199 11.56 0.13 1.61
N ALA A 200 12.54 0.98 1.33
CA ALA A 200 13.75 1.12 2.13
C ALA A 200 14.15 2.60 2.22
N TYR A 201 14.61 3.05 3.39
CA TYR A 201 15.28 4.35 3.47
C TYR A 201 16.55 4.36 2.62
N LEU A 202 16.86 5.51 2.04
CA LEU A 202 18.13 5.72 1.35
C LEU A 202 19.30 5.64 2.35
N GLU A 203 20.45 5.13 1.90
CA GLU A 203 21.65 5.00 2.73
C GLU A 203 22.30 6.36 3.02
N GLU A 204 22.05 7.36 2.17
CA GLU A 204 22.49 8.74 2.40
C GLU A 204 21.64 9.40 3.51
N THR A 205 22.31 10.05 4.47
CA THR A 205 21.69 10.70 5.64
C THR A 205 22.21 12.12 5.85
N ILE A 206 21.42 12.95 6.50
CA ILE A 206 21.80 14.28 7.02
C ILE A 206 21.45 14.30 8.50
N ASP A 207 22.41 14.65 9.37
CA ASP A 207 22.27 14.63 10.83
C ASP A 207 21.75 13.31 11.42
N ASN A 208 22.04 12.19 10.73
CA ASN A 208 21.58 10.80 10.94
C ASN A 208 20.13 10.50 10.51
N GLU A 209 19.38 11.49 10.01
CA GLU A 209 18.05 11.28 9.42
C GLU A 209 18.17 10.92 7.92
N PRO A 210 17.29 10.06 7.38
CA PRO A 210 17.32 9.64 5.99
C PRO A 210 16.93 10.78 5.03
N ILE A 211 17.62 10.93 3.89
CA ILE A 211 17.29 11.99 2.91
C ILE A 211 16.14 11.64 1.95
N GLY A 212 15.53 10.46 2.11
CA GLY A 212 14.51 9.95 1.20
C GLY A 212 14.27 8.44 1.31
N LEU A 213 13.47 7.93 0.37
CA LEU A 213 13.03 6.54 0.31
C LEU A 213 13.28 5.95 -1.09
N ARG A 214 13.64 4.67 -1.15
CA ARG A 214 13.53 3.81 -2.32
C ARG A 214 12.24 3.00 -2.23
N VAL A 215 11.46 3.00 -3.30
CA VAL A 215 10.24 2.18 -3.47
C VAL A 215 10.50 1.18 -4.58
N ASP A 216 10.80 -0.07 -4.21
CA ASP A 216 11.02 -1.17 -5.18
C ASP A 216 9.74 -2.01 -5.30
N TYR A 217 9.08 -2.03 -6.46
CA TYR A 217 7.88 -2.84 -6.67
C TYR A 217 8.23 -4.30 -7.00
N LEU A 218 7.91 -5.23 -6.08
CA LEU A 218 8.19 -6.65 -6.21
C LEU A 218 6.91 -7.46 -6.48
N GLN A 219 7.06 -8.59 -7.18
CA GLN A 219 6.05 -9.65 -7.26
C GLN A 219 6.38 -10.72 -6.19
N PRO A 220 5.39 -11.32 -5.49
CA PRO A 220 5.66 -12.32 -4.45
C PRO A 220 6.55 -13.47 -4.94
N GLY A 221 7.67 -13.70 -4.26
CA GLY A 221 8.69 -14.69 -4.64
C GLY A 221 9.81 -14.17 -5.55
N SER A 222 9.66 -12.98 -6.15
CA SER A 222 10.74 -12.29 -6.87
C SER A 222 11.66 -11.52 -5.91
N LYS A 223 12.93 -11.36 -6.31
CA LYS A 223 13.88 -10.39 -5.71
C LYS A 223 14.27 -9.27 -6.68
N THR A 224 13.75 -9.30 -7.90
CA THR A 224 14.00 -8.29 -8.94
C THR A 224 12.80 -7.35 -8.99
N PRO A 225 13.00 -6.03 -8.80
CA PRO A 225 11.92 -5.05 -8.95
C PRO A 225 11.39 -5.03 -10.39
N ALA A 226 10.07 -4.98 -10.53
CA ALA A 226 9.39 -4.72 -11.80
C ALA A 226 9.34 -3.21 -12.12
N GLU A 227 9.27 -2.37 -11.08
CA GLU A 227 9.33 -0.92 -11.16
C GLU A 227 10.08 -0.37 -9.93
N HIS A 228 10.63 0.84 -10.02
CA HIS A 228 11.44 1.48 -8.99
C HIS A 228 11.21 2.98 -8.99
N HIS A 229 11.05 3.58 -7.80
CA HIS A 229 10.96 5.03 -7.63
C HIS A 229 11.93 5.51 -6.53
N ARG A 230 12.44 6.74 -6.69
CA ARG A 230 13.21 7.42 -5.64
C ARG A 230 12.41 8.63 -5.13
N LEU A 231 12.13 8.63 -3.84
CA LEU A 231 11.52 9.75 -3.14
C LEU A 231 12.61 10.54 -2.42
N GLN A 232 12.60 11.86 -2.54
CA GLN A 232 13.48 12.77 -1.82
C GLN A 232 12.68 13.46 -0.70
N PHE A 233 13.22 13.52 0.51
CA PHE A 233 12.64 14.32 1.60
C PHE A 233 13.28 15.72 1.59
N PRO A 234 12.53 16.81 1.31
CA PRO A 234 13.06 18.17 1.40
C PRO A 234 13.38 18.59 2.84
N ASP A 235 12.75 17.93 3.81
CA ASP A 235 13.03 17.99 5.24
C ASP A 235 13.20 16.56 5.77
N PRO A 236 14.43 16.11 6.09
CA PRO A 236 14.68 14.78 6.64
C PRO A 236 13.91 14.46 7.93
N GLN A 237 13.48 15.47 8.69
CA GLN A 237 12.68 15.26 9.91
C GLN A 237 11.20 14.98 9.62
N ASN A 238 10.75 15.15 8.37
CA ASN A 238 9.37 14.92 7.94
C ASN A 238 9.31 13.96 6.73
N PRO A 239 9.46 12.64 6.95
CA PRO A 239 9.43 11.64 5.88
C PRO A 239 8.06 11.45 5.21
N PHE A 240 7.02 12.19 5.63
CA PHE A 240 5.68 12.17 5.02
C PHE A 240 5.53 13.20 3.90
N ALA A 241 6.37 14.23 3.85
CA ALA A 241 6.35 15.26 2.80
C ALA A 241 7.57 15.09 1.87
N PHE A 242 7.34 14.72 0.61
CA PHE A 242 8.41 14.28 -0.28
C PHE A 242 8.19 14.64 -1.76
N GLU A 243 9.25 14.54 -2.55
CA GLU A 243 9.27 14.70 -4.00
C GLU A 243 9.56 13.35 -4.67
N ALA A 244 8.75 12.94 -5.66
CA ALA A 244 9.08 11.82 -6.53
C ALA A 244 10.01 12.27 -7.68
N ARG A 245 11.01 11.44 -8.02
CA ARG A 245 12.07 11.72 -8.99
C ARG A 245 12.42 10.50 -9.84
#